data_AF-A0A369QE78-F1
#
_entry.id   AF-A0A369QE78-F1
#
_cell.length_a   1.000
_cell.length_b   1.000
_cell.length_c   1.000
_cell.angle_alpha   90.00
_cell.angle_beta   90.00
_cell.angle_gamma   90.00
#
_symmetry.space_group_name_H-M   'P 1'
#
loop_
_entity.id
_entity.type
_entity.pdbx_description
1 polymer ?
#
loop_
_entity_poly.entity_id
_entity_poly.type
_entity_poly.pdbx_seq_one_letter_code
_entity_poly.pdbx_strand_id
1 'polypeptide(L)'
;MDIAVAIRTVKDRLNFFENQAYPCLFDITEVRQTTKEARDFMANEGNNLVLASAMIVTNPMLKMMANFYVMVNRPKNPTKLFTDRESALEWLNQFKQI
;
A
#
# COMPACT_ATOMS: atom_id res chain seq x y z
N MET A 1 0.95 11.27 8.00
CA MET A 1 -0.37 10.84 7.50
C MET A 1 -1.31 10.69 8.67
N ASP A 2 -2.34 11.54 8.73
CA ASP A 2 -3.46 11.37 9.63
C ASP A 2 -4.60 10.57 8.96
N ILE A 3 -5.67 10.31 9.70
CA ILE A 3 -6.83 9.56 9.20
C ILE A 3 -7.56 10.27 8.06
N ALA A 4 -7.61 11.60 8.05
CA ALA A 4 -8.30 12.36 7.01
C ALA A 4 -7.59 12.21 5.66
N VAL A 5 -6.25 12.27 5.67
CA VAL A 5 -5.42 11.99 4.48
C VAL A 5 -5.60 10.54 4.04
N ALA A 6 -5.63 9.58 4.96
CA ALA A 6 -5.80 8.17 4.62
C ALA A 6 -7.15 7.89 3.92
N ILE A 7 -8.25 8.42 4.46
CA ILE A 7 -9.59 8.30 3.86
C ILE A 7 -9.62 8.93 2.47
N ARG A 8 -9.07 10.13 2.32
CA ARG A 8 -9.03 10.83 1.04
C ARG A 8 -8.25 10.04 -0.01
N THR A 9 -7.06 9.53 0.33
CA THR A 9 -6.24 8.73 -0.57
C THR A 9 -6.98 7.50 -1.08
N VAL A 10 -7.69 6.77 -0.20
CA VAL A 10 -8.48 5.60 -0.62
C VAL A 10 -9.65 6.01 -1.50
N LYS A 11 -10.37 7.09 -1.14
CA LYS A 11 -11.50 7.60 -1.94
C LYS A 11 -11.07 8.02 -3.34
N ASP A 12 -10.01 8.81 -3.45
CA ASP A 12 -9.50 9.31 -4.73
C ASP A 12 -9.03 8.14 -5.63
N ARG A 13 -8.36 7.14 -5.03
CA ARG A 13 -8.01 5.89 -5.74
C ARG A 13 -9.23 5.13 -6.24
N LEU A 14 -10.23 4.90 -5.38
CA LEU A 14 -11.44 4.14 -5.76
C LEU A 14 -12.23 4.85 -6.87
N ASN A 15 -12.32 6.17 -6.82
CA ASN A 15 -12.92 6.96 -7.90
C ASN A 15 -12.17 6.79 -9.22
N PHE A 16 -10.83 6.81 -9.18
CA PHE A 16 -10.00 6.59 -10.36
C PHE A 16 -10.11 5.16 -10.92
N PHE A 17 -10.40 4.19 -10.06
CA PHE A 17 -10.45 2.78 -10.45
C PHE A 17 -11.75 2.39 -11.18
N GLU A 18 -12.82 3.18 -11.07
CA GLU A 18 -14.10 2.91 -11.75
C GLU A 18 -14.59 1.44 -11.59
N ASN A 19 -14.50 0.90 -10.37
CA ASN A 19 -14.81 -0.50 -10.01
C ASN A 19 -13.90 -1.59 -10.60
N GLN A 20 -12.80 -1.23 -11.26
CA GLN A 20 -11.77 -2.17 -11.69
C GLN A 20 -10.69 -2.34 -10.62
N ALA A 21 -10.16 -3.56 -10.48
CA ALA A 21 -9.10 -3.85 -9.55
C ALA A 21 -7.73 -3.82 -10.25
N TYR A 22 -6.74 -3.21 -9.61
CA TYR A 22 -5.39 -3.06 -10.18
C TYR A 22 -4.30 -3.57 -9.22
N PRO A 23 -3.19 -4.11 -9.74
CA PRO A 23 -1.98 -4.22 -8.96
C PRO A 23 -1.41 -2.81 -8.72
N CYS A 24 -1.13 -2.48 -7.46
CA CYS A 24 -0.82 -1.12 -7.04
C CYS A 24 0.58 -1.00 -6.48
N LEU A 25 1.27 0.06 -6.91
CA LEU A 25 2.52 0.51 -6.33
C LEU A 25 2.21 1.61 -5.30
N PHE A 26 2.60 1.40 -4.06
CA PHE A 26 2.49 2.37 -2.97
C PHE A 26 3.87 2.90 -2.61
N ASP A 27 4.15 4.14 -2.97
CA ASP A 27 5.36 4.81 -2.53
C ASP A 27 5.12 5.43 -1.13
N ILE A 28 5.82 4.91 -0.13
CA ILE A 28 5.74 5.43 1.24
C ILE A 28 7.05 6.10 1.68
N THR A 29 7.99 6.34 0.78
CA THR A 29 9.34 6.85 1.11
C THR A 29 9.31 8.20 1.84
N GLU A 30 8.34 9.05 1.53
CA GLU A 30 8.14 10.36 2.15
C GLU A 30 7.22 10.33 3.39
N VAL A 31 6.71 9.16 3.78
CA VAL A 31 5.86 9.01 4.97
C VAL A 31 6.72 9.06 6.22
N ARG A 32 6.84 10.24 6.83
CA ARG A 32 7.63 10.44 8.06
C ARG A 32 6.95 9.90 9.33
N GLN A 33 5.65 10.11 9.44
CA GLN A 33 4.85 9.69 10.59
C GLN A 33 3.44 9.32 10.14
N THR A 34 2.82 8.40 10.88
CA THR A 34 1.42 8.02 10.66
C THR A 34 0.72 7.78 11.99
N THR A 35 -0.51 8.23 12.11
CA THR A 35 -1.35 8.01 13.30
C THR A 35 -1.82 6.56 13.38
N LYS A 36 -2.19 6.06 14.56
CA LYS A 36 -2.69 4.68 14.71
C LYS A 36 -3.97 4.47 13.90
N GLU A 37 -4.88 5.43 13.97
CA GLU A 37 -6.17 5.44 13.31
C GLU A 37 -6.01 5.37 11.78
N ALA A 38 -5.04 6.10 11.23
CA ALA A 38 -4.71 6.02 9.80
C ALA A 38 -4.16 4.64 9.40
N ARG A 39 -3.32 4.01 10.24
CA ARG A 39 -2.82 2.65 9.99
C ARG A 39 -3.95 1.62 10.04
N ASP A 40 -4.82 1.72 11.04
CA ASP A 40 -5.96 0.82 11.21
C ASP A 40 -6.94 0.94 10.04
N PHE A 41 -7.20 2.18 9.58
CA PHE A 41 -8.01 2.42 8.40
C PHE A 41 -7.38 1.79 7.14
N MET A 42 -6.09 2.02 6.88
CA MET A 42 -5.40 1.43 5.73
C MET A 42 -5.35 -0.10 5.78
N ALA A 43 -5.30 -0.70 6.97
CA ALA A 43 -5.30 -2.15 7.12
C ALA A 43 -6.66 -2.77 6.71
N ASN A 44 -7.75 -2.08 7.01
CA ASN A 44 -9.10 -2.58 6.75
C ASN A 44 -9.61 -2.19 5.36
N GLU A 45 -9.48 -0.92 4.99
CA GLU A 45 -10.09 -0.31 3.79
C GLU A 45 -9.08 -0.05 2.67
N GLY A 46 -7.79 0.01 3.02
CA GLY A 46 -6.72 0.41 2.10
C GLY A 46 -6.53 -0.54 0.92
N ASN A 47 -7.00 -1.78 0.98
CA ASN A 47 -6.84 -2.78 -0.07
C ASN A 47 -8.06 -2.97 -0.97
N ASN A 48 -9.13 -2.16 -0.81
CA ASN A 48 -10.30 -2.23 -1.69
C ASN A 48 -9.88 -1.98 -3.16
N LEU A 49 -10.24 -2.92 -4.05
CA LEU A 49 -9.87 -2.98 -5.47
C LEU A 49 -8.35 -3.06 -5.75
N VAL A 50 -7.56 -3.59 -4.81
CA VAL A 50 -6.11 -3.78 -4.98
C VAL A 50 -5.76 -5.26 -5.14
N LEU A 51 -5.31 -5.67 -6.32
CA LEU A 51 -4.97 -7.07 -6.62
C LEU A 51 -3.67 -7.53 -5.93
N ALA A 52 -2.69 -6.63 -5.87
CA ALA A 52 -1.41 -6.84 -5.20
C ALA A 52 -0.83 -5.48 -4.76
N SER A 53 -0.09 -5.47 -3.65
CA SER A 53 0.49 -4.27 -3.06
C SER A 53 2.01 -4.36 -3.08
N ALA A 54 2.67 -3.58 -3.95
CA ALA A 54 4.11 -3.37 -3.87
C ALA A 54 4.38 -2.06 -3.14
N MET A 55 5.10 -2.10 -2.02
CA MET A 55 5.39 -0.90 -1.24
C MET A 55 6.86 -0.51 -1.38
N ILE A 56 7.14 0.71 -1.84
CA ILE A 56 8.50 1.24 -1.90
C ILE A 56 8.85 1.86 -0.55
N VAL A 57 9.95 1.40 0.05
CA VAL A 57 10.47 1.88 1.32
C VAL A 57 11.99 1.94 1.31
N THR A 58 12.55 3.12 1.58
CA THR A 58 14.00 3.37 1.52
C THR A 58 14.62 3.58 2.91
N ASN A 59 13.85 4.01 3.91
CA ASN A 59 14.35 4.21 5.27
C ASN A 59 14.33 2.89 6.07
N PRO A 60 15.45 2.46 6.71
CA PRO A 60 15.51 1.23 7.50
C PRO A 60 14.49 1.13 8.64
N MET A 61 14.22 2.23 9.36
CA MET A 61 13.20 2.25 10.41
C MET A 61 11.80 2.10 9.82
N LEU A 62 11.53 2.78 8.71
CA LEU A 62 10.25 2.65 8.01
C LEU A 62 10.06 1.24 7.45
N LYS A 63 11.13 0.61 6.96
CA LYS A 63 11.12 -0.79 6.51
C LYS A 63 10.79 -1.75 7.64
N MET A 64 11.36 -1.53 8.84
CA MET A 64 11.02 -2.31 10.03
C MET A 64 9.53 -2.16 10.41
N MET A 65 9.03 -0.92 10.42
CA MET A 65 7.62 -0.63 10.70
C MET A 65 6.68 -1.24 9.66
N ALA A 66 7.04 -1.17 8.38
CA ALA A 66 6.27 -1.75 7.28
C ALA A 66 6.25 -3.29 7.37
N ASN A 67 7.39 -3.93 7.68
CA ASN A 67 7.45 -5.37 7.92
C ASN A 67 6.55 -5.80 9.09
N PHE A 68 6.61 -5.07 10.21
CA PHE A 68 5.75 -5.33 11.36
C PHE A 68 4.26 -5.17 10.99
N TYR A 69 3.92 -4.11 10.26
CA TYR A 69 2.55 -3.88 9.77
C TYR A 69 2.05 -5.03 8.91
N VAL A 70 2.84 -5.48 7.91
CA VAL A 70 2.47 -6.60 7.03
C VAL A 70 2.27 -7.88 7.85
N MET A 71 3.13 -8.14 8.83
CA MET A 71 3.08 -9.33 9.67
C MET A 71 1.86 -9.34 10.61
N VAL A 72 1.54 -8.20 11.23
CA VAL A 72 0.46 -8.08 12.22
C VAL A 72 -0.90 -7.96 11.55
N ASN A 73 -1.01 -7.10 10.53
CA ASN A 73 -2.30 -6.82 9.89
C ASN A 73 -2.69 -7.84 8.81
N ARG A 74 -1.79 -8.78 8.44
CA ARG A 74 -2.03 -9.88 7.48
C ARG A 74 -2.83 -9.40 6.26
N PRO A 75 -2.22 -8.63 5.35
CA PRO A 75 -2.94 -8.03 4.24
C PRO A 75 -3.70 -9.10 3.44
N LYS A 76 -4.95 -8.76 3.06
CA LYS A 76 -5.87 -9.66 2.36
C LYS A 76 -5.42 -9.99 0.93
N ASN A 77 -4.44 -9.26 0.41
CA ASN A 77 -3.87 -9.41 -0.91
C ASN A 77 -2.34 -9.61 -0.85
N PRO A 78 -1.73 -10.23 -1.87
CA PRO A 78 -0.27 -10.35 -1.96
C PRO A 78 0.41 -9.00 -1.74
N THR A 79 1.33 -8.94 -0.79
CA THR A 79 2.01 -7.70 -0.41
C THR A 79 3.51 -7.94 -0.30
N LYS A 80 4.31 -7.07 -0.91
CA LYS A 80 5.78 -7.16 -0.86
C LYS A 80 6.43 -5.78 -0.77
N LEU A 81 7.51 -5.68 0.01
CA LEU A 81 8.31 -4.46 0.15
C LEU A 81 9.46 -4.45 -0.86
N PHE A 82 9.76 -3.27 -1.39
CA PHE A 82 10.84 -3.03 -2.34
C PHE A 82 11.62 -1.77 -1.95
N THR A 83 12.87 -1.69 -2.41
CA THR A 83 13.74 -0.51 -2.23
C THR A 83 13.85 0.34 -3.50
N ASP A 84 13.42 -0.20 -4.64
CA ASP A 84 13.46 0.43 -5.94
C ASP A 84 12.14 0.21 -6.68
N ARG A 85 11.83 1.13 -7.60
CA ARG A 85 10.57 1.13 -8.35
C ARG A 85 10.53 0.05 -9.43
N GLU A 86 11.66 -0.27 -10.04
CA GLU A 86 11.75 -1.18 -11.18
C GLU A 86 11.37 -2.60 -10.77
N SER A 87 12.03 -3.15 -9.74
CA SER A 87 11.74 -4.48 -9.19
C SER A 87 10.30 -4.60 -8.67
N ALA A 88 9.76 -3.50 -8.12
CA ALA A 88 8.38 -3.44 -7.66
C ALA A 88 7.38 -3.59 -8.82
N LEU A 89 7.62 -2.86 -9.92
CA LEU A 89 6.77 -2.93 -11.11
C LEU A 89 6.87 -4.29 -11.83
N GLU A 90 8.08 -4.85 -11.93
CA GLU A 90 8.27 -6.20 -12.47
C GLU A 90 7.47 -7.25 -11.71
N TRP A 91 7.46 -7.17 -10.38
CA TRP A 91 6.66 -8.06 -9.55
C TRP A 91 5.15 -7.82 -9.72
N LEU A 92 4.70 -6.56 -9.77
CA LEU A 92 3.29 -6.22 -9.97
C LEU A 92 2.74 -6.69 -11.32
N ASN A 93 3.57 -6.76 -12.36
CA ASN A 93 3.15 -7.23 -13.68
C ASN A 93 2.57 -8.66 -13.65
N GLN A 94 2.97 -9.49 -12.68
CA GLN A 94 2.46 -10.86 -12.50
C GLN A 94 0.98 -10.90 -12.07
N PHE A 95 0.43 -9.76 -11.63
CA PHE A 95 -0.92 -9.65 -11.08
C PHE A 95 -1.85 -8.78 -11.94
N LYS A 96 -1.39 -8.34 -13.12
CA LYS A 96 -2.26 -7.66 -14.08
C LYS A 96 -3.29 -8.65 -14.61
N GLN A 97 -4.57 -8.29 -14.53
CA GLN A 97 -5.61 -9.00 -15.25
C GLN A 97 -5.48 -8.64 -16.74
N ILE A 98 -5.45 -9.66 -17.60
CA ILE A 98 -5.44 -9.55 -19.07
C ILE A 98 -6.83 -9.13 -19.53
#